data_AF-A0A1I7G5T3-F1
#
_entry.id   AF-A0A1I7G5T3-F1
#
_cell.length_a   1.000
_cell.length_b   1.000
_cell.length_c   1.000
_cell.angle_alpha   90.00
_cell.angle_beta   90.00
_cell.angle_gamma   90.00
#
_symmetry.space_group_name_H-M   'P 1'
#
loop_
_entity.id
_entity.type
_entity.pdbx_description
1 polymer ?
#
loop_
_entity_poly.entity_id
_entity_poly.type
_entity_poly.pdbx_seq_one_letter_code
_entity_poly.pdbx_strand_id
1 'polypeptide(L)' 'MKKGLFDLSEVANYFFRKKDPNRKTNFNLRTMHTINKISMLMFLAGIIYFIVTHI' A
#
# COMPACT_ATOMS: atom_id res chain seq x y z
N MET A 1 -6.04 -14.30 -33.21
CA MET A 1 -6.30 -12.94 -32.67
C MET A 1 -5.11 -12.57 -31.79
N LYS A 2 -4.21 -11.70 -32.28
CA LYS A 2 -2.96 -11.36 -31.59
C LYS A 2 -3.30 -10.48 -30.38
N LYS A 3 -3.08 -10.99 -29.16
CA LYS A 3 -3.07 -10.16 -27.94
C LYS A 3 -2.01 -9.08 -28.15
N GLY A 4 -2.42 -7.83 -28.09
CA GLY A 4 -1.52 -6.71 -28.40
C GLY A 4 -0.44 -6.65 -27.34
N LEU A 5 0.81 -6.37 -27.72
CA LEU A 5 1.92 -6.15 -26.78
C LEU A 5 1.61 -5.05 -25.72
N PHE A 6 0.60 -4.23 -25.99
CA PHE A 6 0.08 -3.16 -25.14
C PHE A 6 -1.32 -3.48 -24.58
N ASP A 7 -1.61 -4.75 -24.24
CA ASP A 7 -2.84 -5.12 -23.54
C ASP A 7 -2.79 -4.64 -22.07
N LEU A 8 -2.96 -3.33 -21.88
CA LEU A 8 -3.11 -2.68 -20.56
C LEU A 8 -4.35 -3.17 -19.79
N SER A 9 -5.25 -3.88 -20.48
CA SER A 9 -6.41 -4.57 -19.92
C SER A 9 -6.02 -5.59 -18.84
N GLU A 10 -4.89 -6.30 -19.04
CA GLU A 10 -4.40 -7.29 -18.06
C GLU A 10 -3.87 -6.61 -16.79
N VAL A 11 -3.19 -5.47 -16.96
CA VAL A 11 -2.66 -4.66 -15.86
C VAL A 11 -3.80 -3.99 -15.08
N ALA A 12 -4.79 -3.43 -15.78
CA ALA A 12 -5.99 -2.87 -15.17
C ALA A 12 -6.74 -3.95 -14.36
N ASN A 13 -6.97 -5.12 -14.94
CA ASN A 13 -7.62 -6.23 -14.25
C ASN A 13 -6.81 -6.71 -13.02
N TYR A 14 -5.48 -6.62 -13.04
CA TYR A 14 -4.64 -6.93 -11.88
C TYR A 14 -4.84 -5.95 -10.71
N PHE A 15 -4.92 -4.64 -10.99
CA PHE A 15 -5.16 -3.62 -9.97
C PHE A 15 -6.60 -3.61 -9.45
N PHE A 16 -7.59 -3.91 -10.31
CA PHE A 16 -9.00 -4.00 -9.95
C PHE A 16 -9.46 -5.41 -9.54
N ARG A 17 -8.53 -6.36 -9.42
CA ARG A 17 -8.84 -7.74 -9.00
C ARG A 17 -9.48 -7.72 -7.62
N LYS A 18 -10.73 -8.22 -7.54
CA LYS A 18 -11.46 -8.38 -6.28
C LYS A 18 -10.58 -9.09 -5.26
N LYS A 19 -10.57 -8.56 -4.03
CA LYS A 19 -9.89 -9.18 -2.89
C LYS A 19 -10.42 -10.60 -2.72
N ASP A 20 -9.52 -11.57 -2.77
CA ASP A 20 -9.85 -12.98 -2.60
C ASP A 20 -10.50 -13.20 -1.23
N PRO A 21 -11.77 -13.67 -1.16
CA PRO A 21 -12.49 -13.88 0.09
C PRO A 21 -11.91 -15.04 0.93
N ASN A 22 -11.10 -15.94 0.34
CA ASN A 22 -10.44 -17.04 1.05
C ASN A 22 -9.12 -16.64 1.72
N ARG A 23 -8.65 -15.40 1.57
CA ARG A 23 -7.49 -14.92 2.35
C ARG A 23 -7.89 -14.90 3.82
N LYS A 24 -7.28 -15.78 4.63
CA LYS A 24 -7.35 -15.69 6.11
C LYS A 24 -6.85 -14.32 6.53
N THR A 25 -7.77 -13.40 6.82
CA THR A 25 -7.46 -12.11 7.41
C THR A 25 -7.13 -12.33 8.86
N ASN A 26 -5.88 -12.68 9.13
CA ASN A 26 -5.36 -12.71 10.49
C ASN A 26 -5.31 -11.27 11.00
N PHE A 27 -6.21 -10.93 11.93
CA PHE A 27 -6.27 -9.61 12.56
C PHE A 27 -4.90 -9.17 13.06
N ASN A 28 -4.14 -10.08 13.67
CA ASN A 28 -2.75 -9.86 14.11
C ASN A 28 -1.81 -9.36 13.00
N LEU A 29 -1.88 -9.93 11.80
CA LEU A 29 -1.03 -9.50 10.68
C LEU A 29 -1.42 -8.12 10.16
N ARG A 30 -2.73 -7.83 10.12
CA ARG A 30 -3.26 -6.51 9.75
C ARG A 30 -2.83 -5.46 10.76
N THR A 31 -2.91 -5.76 12.05
CA THR A 31 -2.49 -4.87 13.13
C THR A 31 -0.99 -4.65 13.09
N MET A 32 -0.18 -5.68 12.87
CA MET A 32 1.29 -5.56 12.74
C MET A 32 1.68 -4.61 11.59
N HIS A 33 1.06 -4.76 10.41
CA HIS A 33 1.29 -3.83 9.29
C HIS A 33 0.73 -2.42 9.54
N THR A 34 -0.36 -2.31 10.30
CA THR A 34 -0.96 -1.01 10.64
C THR A 34 -0.06 -0.23 11.59
N ILE A 35 0.44 -0.88 12.64
CA ILE A 35 1.40 -0.31 13.58
C ILE A 35 2.65 0.17 12.83
N ASN A 36 3.21 -0.67 11.94
CA ASN A 36 4.38 -0.27 11.16
C ASN A 36 4.12 0.96 10.26
N LYS A 37 2.95 1.04 9.62
CA LYS A 37 2.55 2.22 8.84
C LYS A 37 2.43 3.47 9.70
N ILE A 38 1.85 3.37 10.89
CA ILE A 38 1.69 4.50 11.81
C ILE A 38 3.06 4.99 12.30
N SER A 39 3.97 4.08 12.66
CA SER A 39 5.32 4.43 13.09
C SER A 39 6.08 5.23 12.03
N MET A 40 6.00 4.81 10.76
CA MET A 40 6.65 5.54 9.66
C MET A 40 6.05 6.93 9.44
N LEU A 41 4.72 7.07 9.59
CA LEU A 41 4.03 8.34 9.42
C LEU A 41 4.38 9.33 10.54
N MET A 42 4.44 8.86 11.79
CA MET A 42 4.88 9.66 12.93
C MET A 42 6.34 10.09 12.80
N PHE A 43 7.21 9.19 12.35
CA PHE A 43 8.62 9.50 12.09
C PHE A 43 8.78 10.60 11.03
N LEU A 44 8.05 10.47 9.91
CA LEU A 44 8.08 11.45 8.84
C LEU A 44 7.55 12.81 9.29
N ALA A 45 6.46 12.83 10.05
CA ALA A 45 5.91 14.05 10.63
C ALA A 45 6.91 14.75 11.57
N GLY A 46 7.64 13.97 12.39
CA GLY A 46 8.69 14.50 13.25
C GLY A 46 9.85 15.11 12.47
N ILE A 47 10.31 14.45 11.40
CA ILE A 47 11.34 14.99 10.51
C ILE A 47 10.87 16.28 9.84
N ILE A 48 9.64 16.30 9.30
CA ILE A 48 9.06 17.49 8.66
C ILE A 48 9.00 18.64 9.67
N TYR A 49 8.51 18.38 10.88
CA TYR A 49 8.45 19.38 11.95
C TYR A 49 9.84 19.92 12.30
N PHE A 50 10.82 19.04 12.45
CA PHE A 50 12.19 19.43 12.76
C PHE A 50 12.77 20.34 11.66
N ILE A 51 12.61 19.94 10.40
CA ILE A 51 13.04 20.73 9.23
C ILE A 51 12.34 22.09 9.23
N VAL A 52 11.00 22.15 9.31
CA VAL A 52 10.26 23.43 9.24
C VAL A 52 10.59 24.36 10.41
N THR A 53 10.95 23.83 11.58
CA THR A 53 11.21 24.62 12.78
C THR A 53 12.68 25.04 12.93
N HIS A 54 13.63 24.26 12.41
CA HIS A 54 15.08 24.48 12.62
C HIS A 54 15.85 24.88 11.36
N ILE A 55 15.20 24.94 10.19
CA ILE A 55 15.66 25.70 9.01
C ILE A 55 15.05 27.10 9.06
#